data_AF-A0A1C3X753-F1
#
_entry.id   AF-A0A1C3X753-F1
#
_cell.length_a   1.000
_cell.length_b   1.000
_cell.length_c   1.000
_cell.angle_alpha   90.00
_cell.angle_beta   90.00
_cell.angle_gamma   90.00
#
_symmetry.space_group_name_H-M   'P 1'
#
loop_
_entity.id
_entity.type
_entity.pdbx_description
1 polymer ?
#
loop_
_entity_poly.entity_id
_entity_poly.type
_entity_poly.pdbx_seq_one_letter_code
_entity_poly.pdbx_strand_id
1 'polypeptide(L)'
;MMMSDTRDPLADEFPEFGHALARLPDGYMEGRFQGRPWSATVKRSADGKRIWLYGEELGGTDIVSFNLYVLSGAKPALKPCEMSSSKVVDFVLGFRPTSVRRS
;
A
#
# COMPACT_ATOMS: atom_id res chain seq x y z
N MET A 1 28.77 3.91 -7.76
CA MET A 1 27.63 3.02 -8.11
C MET A 1 26.37 3.71 -7.64
N MET A 2 25.38 3.82 -8.53
CA MET A 2 24.25 4.76 -8.42
C MET A 2 23.31 4.43 -7.25
N MET A 3 23.04 5.42 -6.40
CA MET A 3 21.78 5.51 -5.67
C MET A 3 20.99 6.61 -6.36
N SER A 4 20.21 6.23 -7.38
CA SER A 4 19.15 7.10 -7.88
C SER A 4 18.12 7.19 -6.77
N ASP A 5 18.33 8.12 -5.85
CA ASP A 5 17.35 8.52 -4.84
C ASP A 5 16.26 9.33 -5.55
N THR A 6 15.49 8.65 -6.38
CA THR A 6 14.23 9.16 -6.89
C THR A 6 13.29 9.14 -5.68
N ARG A 7 13.34 10.22 -4.92
CA ARG A 7 12.32 10.59 -3.93
C ARG A 7 11.03 10.76 -4.72
N ASP A 8 10.03 9.98 -4.37
CA ASP A 8 8.73 10.01 -5.03
C ASP A 8 7.91 11.19 -4.46
N PRO A 9 7.60 12.22 -5.27
CA PRO A 9 6.87 13.40 -4.81
C PRO A 9 5.45 13.07 -4.31
N LEU A 10 4.87 11.93 -4.69
CA LEU A 10 3.47 11.61 -4.40
C LEU A 10 3.23 11.29 -2.91
N ALA A 11 4.25 10.85 -2.16
CA ALA A 11 4.08 10.58 -0.74
C ALA A 11 3.81 11.85 0.09
N ASP A 12 4.19 13.03 -0.43
CA ASP A 12 3.99 14.33 0.21
C ASP A 12 2.67 15.01 -0.18
N GLU A 13 2.13 14.68 -1.34
CA GLU A 13 0.92 15.33 -1.90
C GLU A 13 -0.38 14.70 -1.40
N PHE A 14 -0.35 13.48 -0.85
CA PHE A 14 -1.56 12.76 -0.43
C PHE A 14 -1.52 12.35 1.05
N PRO A 15 -1.80 13.27 2.00
CA PRO A 15 -2.02 12.89 3.41
C PRO A 15 -3.11 11.82 3.56
N GLU A 16 -4.06 11.74 2.62
CA GLU A 16 -5.10 10.72 2.56
C GLU A 16 -4.53 9.31 2.35
N PHE A 17 -3.41 9.17 1.62
CA PHE A 17 -2.77 7.87 1.38
C PHE A 17 -2.31 7.24 2.69
N GLY A 18 -1.57 8.01 3.50
CA GLY A 18 -1.09 7.56 4.80
C GLY A 18 -2.24 7.19 5.73
N HIS A 19 -3.28 8.02 5.79
CA HIS A 19 -4.48 7.74 6.59
C HIS A 19 -5.24 6.50 6.10
N ALA A 20 -5.37 6.30 4.78
CA ALA A 20 -6.02 5.12 4.22
C ALA A 20 -5.23 3.85 4.52
N LEU A 21 -3.92 3.87 4.30
CA LEU A 21 -3.03 2.75 4.62
C LEU A 21 -3.07 2.40 6.12
N ALA A 22 -3.12 3.41 7.00
CA ALA A 22 -3.20 3.20 8.44
C ALA A 22 -4.51 2.50 8.89
N ARG A 23 -5.60 2.64 8.11
CA ARG A 23 -6.88 1.96 8.40
C ARG A 23 -6.93 0.51 7.94
N LEU A 24 -6.01 0.08 7.07
CA LEU A 24 -5.94 -1.32 6.64
C LEU A 24 -5.38 -2.18 7.78
N PRO A 25 -6.06 -3.27 8.19
CA PRO A 25 -5.57 -4.13 9.26
C PRO A 25 -4.22 -4.78 8.91
N ASP A 26 -3.47 -5.23 9.92
CA ASP A 26 -2.32 -6.09 9.69
C ASP A 26 -2.78 -7.47 9.20
N GLY A 27 -1.94 -8.11 8.39
CA GLY A 27 -2.19 -9.44 7.84
C GLY A 27 -3.02 -9.43 6.56
N TYR A 28 -3.54 -10.62 6.25
CA TYR A 28 -4.32 -10.89 5.05
C TYR A 28 -5.74 -10.32 5.17
N MET A 29 -6.24 -9.76 4.07
CA MET A 29 -7.63 -9.37 3.89
C MET A 29 -8.05 -9.53 2.44
N GLU A 30 -9.35 -9.72 2.23
CA GLU A 30 -9.97 -9.62 0.92
C GLU A 30 -10.74 -8.30 0.82
N GLY A 31 -10.96 -7.85 -0.40
CA GLY A 31 -11.70 -6.63 -0.67
C GLY A 31 -11.99 -6.43 -2.14
N ARG A 32 -12.38 -5.21 -2.48
CA ARG A 32 -12.59 -4.79 -3.86
C ARG A 32 -11.82 -3.52 -4.18
N PHE A 33 -11.35 -3.44 -5.41
CA PHE A 33 -10.76 -2.24 -5.99
C PHE A 33 -11.20 -2.12 -7.44
N GLN A 34 -11.71 -0.93 -7.82
CA GLN A 34 -12.29 -0.67 -9.14
C GLN A 34 -13.31 -1.73 -9.59
N GLY A 35 -14.15 -2.19 -8.66
CA GLY A 35 -15.17 -3.21 -8.94
C GLY A 35 -14.64 -4.63 -9.11
N ARG A 36 -13.33 -4.87 -8.99
CA ARG A 36 -12.70 -6.20 -9.11
C ARG A 36 -12.39 -6.77 -7.72
N PRO A 37 -12.44 -8.09 -7.50
CA PRO A 37 -12.09 -8.71 -6.22
C PRO A 37 -10.57 -8.80 -6.06
N TRP A 38 -10.06 -8.56 -4.86
CA TRP A 38 -8.63 -8.53 -4.55
C TRP A 38 -8.34 -9.15 -3.20
N SER A 39 -7.17 -9.78 -3.06
CA SER A 39 -6.51 -10.02 -1.78
C SER A 39 -5.51 -8.90 -1.52
N ALA A 40 -5.23 -8.63 -0.25
CA ALA A 40 -4.16 -7.76 0.18
C ALA A 40 -3.57 -8.28 1.50
N THR A 41 -2.25 -8.19 1.65
CA THR A 41 -1.55 -8.47 2.89
C THR A 41 -0.77 -7.24 3.28
N VAL A 42 -1.05 -6.71 4.47
CA VAL A 42 -0.27 -5.63 5.07
C VAL A 42 0.64 -6.20 6.14
N LYS A 43 1.92 -5.84 6.10
CA LYS A 43 2.88 -6.14 7.15
C LYS A 43 3.48 -4.84 7.66
N ARG A 44 3.65 -4.73 8.97
CA ARG A 44 4.31 -3.61 9.62
C ARG A 44 5.50 -4.11 10.42
N SER A 45 6.59 -3.35 10.45
CA SER A 45 7.75 -3.69 11.29
C SER A 45 7.44 -3.41 12.75
N ALA A 46 8.09 -4.13 13.66
CA ALA A 46 7.90 -3.96 15.11
C ALA A 46 8.25 -2.53 15.59
N ASP A 47 9.15 -1.84 14.89
CA ASP A 47 9.53 -0.46 15.17
C ASP A 47 8.61 0.58 14.49
N GLY A 48 7.60 0.16 13.74
CA GLY A 48 6.66 1.02 13.01
C GLY A 48 7.28 1.79 11.84
N LYS A 49 8.57 1.60 11.54
CA LYS A 49 9.30 2.38 10.53
C LYS A 49 9.12 1.87 9.10
N ARG A 50 8.50 0.70 8.92
CA ARG A 50 8.36 0.05 7.63
C ARG A 50 6.98 -0.57 7.50
N ILE A 51 6.35 -0.34 6.36
CA ILE A 51 5.08 -0.95 5.96
C ILE A 51 5.28 -1.60 4.61
N TRP A 52 4.78 -2.82 4.46
CA TRP A 52 4.72 -3.55 3.20
C TRP A 52 3.27 -3.83 2.88
N LEU A 53 2.89 -3.66 1.62
CA LEU A 53 1.62 -4.13 1.11
C LEU A 53 1.89 -4.95 -0.14
N TYR A 54 1.25 -6.11 -0.20
CA TYR A 54 1.17 -6.94 -1.40
C TYR A 54 -0.28 -7.31 -1.64
N GLY A 55 -0.82 -7.02 -2.82
CA GLY A 55 -2.17 -7.35 -3.21
C GLY A 55 -2.23 -7.96 -4.60
N GLU A 56 -3.14 -8.91 -4.77
CA GLU A 56 -3.37 -9.64 -6.01
C GLU A 56 -4.85 -9.59 -6.38
N GLU A 57 -5.13 -9.41 -7.66
CA GLU A 57 -6.48 -9.55 -8.19
C GLU A 57 -6.92 -11.01 -8.11
N LEU A 58 -8.07 -11.27 -7.46
CA LEU A 58 -8.62 -12.61 -7.35
C LEU A 58 -9.27 -13.02 -8.68
N GLY A 59 -8.68 -14.02 -9.34
CA GLY A 59 -9.12 -14.48 -10.67
C GLY A 59 -8.59 -13.65 -11.84
N GLY A 60 -7.63 -12.75 -11.57
CA GLY A 60 -6.90 -12.00 -12.58
C GLY A 60 -5.39 -12.22 -12.49
N THR A 61 -4.63 -11.35 -13.14
CA THR A 61 -3.15 -11.36 -13.12
C THR A 61 -2.57 -10.03 -12.62
N ASP A 62 -3.43 -9.11 -12.20
CA ASP A 62 -3.02 -7.79 -11.76
C ASP A 62 -2.48 -7.83 -10.31
N ILE A 63 -1.45 -7.03 -10.04
CA ILE A 63 -0.80 -6.95 -8.73
C ILE A 63 -0.54 -5.52 -8.32
N VAL A 64 -0.53 -5.28 -7.02
CA VAL A 64 -0.07 -4.04 -6.39
C VAL A 64 0.88 -4.37 -5.26
N SER A 65 2.09 -3.81 -5.28
CA SER A 65 3.11 -4.07 -4.27
C SER A 65 3.97 -2.85 -4.01
N PHE A 66 4.21 -2.54 -2.74
CA PHE A 66 5.10 -1.46 -2.35
C PHE A 66 5.67 -1.62 -0.94
N ASN A 67 6.74 -0.86 -0.69
CA ASN A 67 7.30 -0.60 0.63
C ASN A 67 7.15 0.87 0.98
N LEU A 68 6.77 1.18 2.22
CA LEU A 68 6.79 2.53 2.76
C LEU A 68 7.78 2.58 3.92
N TYR A 69 8.71 3.53 3.87
CA TYR A 69 9.67 3.79 4.93
C TYR A 69 9.31 5.07 5.66
N VAL A 70 8.97 4.96 6.95
CA VAL A 70 8.73 6.10 7.83
C VAL A 70 10.05 6.50 8.46
N LEU A 71 10.60 7.62 8.02
CA LEU A 71 11.91 8.12 8.43
C LEU A 71 11.76 9.16 9.54
N SER A 72 12.43 8.98 10.68
CA SER A 72 12.37 9.94 11.79
C SER A 72 12.91 11.31 11.35
N GLY A 73 12.09 12.36 11.48
CA GLY A 73 12.47 13.72 11.11
C GLY A 73 12.51 13.99 9.60
N ALA A 74 12.12 13.02 8.77
CA ALA A 74 12.04 13.16 7.33
C ALA A 74 10.70 12.63 6.81
N LYS A 75 10.43 12.91 5.54
CA LYS A 75 9.16 12.51 4.91
C LYS A 75 9.15 11.01 4.60
N PRO A 76 8.00 10.33 4.67
CA PRO A 76 7.92 8.92 4.31
C PRO A 76 8.34 8.68 2.86
N ALA A 77 9.10 7.62 2.61
CA ALA A 77 9.52 7.24 1.28
C ALA A 77 8.69 6.05 0.77
N LEU A 78 7.86 6.29 -0.24
CA LEU A 78 7.11 5.26 -0.96
C LEU A 78 7.99 4.62 -2.04
N LYS A 79 8.02 3.29 -2.10
CA LYS A 79 8.79 2.51 -3.08
C LYS A 79 7.91 1.40 -3.67
N PRO A 80 7.24 1.65 -4.81
CA PRO A 80 6.53 0.63 -5.57
C PRO A 80 7.46 -0.45 -6.13
N CYS A 81 6.97 -1.68 -6.26
CA CYS A 81 7.72 -2.78 -6.88
C CYS A 81 7.35 -2.90 -8.36
N GLU A 82 8.23 -2.48 -9.28
CA GLU A 82 8.04 -2.67 -10.74
C GLU A 82 6.73 -2.06 -11.29
N MET A 83 6.19 -1.04 -10.63
CA MET A 83 4.93 -0.39 -11.02
C MET A 83 4.94 1.11 -10.70
N SER A 84 3.96 1.84 -11.24
CA SER A 84 3.84 3.27 -10.96
C SER A 84 3.33 3.53 -9.54
N SER A 85 3.79 4.64 -8.98
CA SER A 85 3.31 5.15 -7.70
C SER A 85 1.83 5.55 -7.74
N SER A 86 1.35 6.08 -8.87
CA SER A 86 -0.07 6.39 -9.06
C SER A 86 -0.96 5.17 -8.85
N LYS A 87 -0.58 4.01 -9.42
CA LYS A 87 -1.31 2.75 -9.24
C LYS A 87 -1.39 2.34 -7.77
N VAL A 88 -0.28 2.48 -7.04
CA VAL A 88 -0.22 2.19 -5.61
C VAL A 88 -1.11 3.12 -4.80
N VAL A 89 -1.06 4.43 -5.08
CA VAL A 89 -1.87 5.43 -4.40
C VAL A 89 -3.36 5.19 -4.67
N ASP A 90 -3.74 5.00 -5.93
CA ASP A 90 -5.11 4.70 -6.34
C ASP A 90 -5.62 3.44 -5.65
N PHE A 91 -4.80 2.38 -5.61
CA PHE A 91 -5.16 1.14 -4.94
C PHE A 91 -5.44 1.37 -3.45
N VAL A 92 -4.52 2.00 -2.72
CA VAL A 92 -4.68 2.20 -1.27
C VAL A 92 -5.87 3.11 -0.95
N LEU A 93 -6.10 4.16 -1.74
CA LEU A 93 -7.24 5.07 -1.56
C LEU A 93 -8.58 4.43 -1.95
N GLY A 94 -8.58 3.57 -2.97
CA GLY A 94 -9.76 2.96 -3.55
C GLY A 94 -10.12 1.58 -3.01
N PHE A 95 -9.19 0.87 -2.38
CA PHE A 95 -9.42 -0.48 -1.86
C PHE A 95 -10.43 -0.44 -0.71
N ARG A 96 -11.38 -1.37 -0.75
CA ARG A 96 -12.44 -1.53 0.25
C ARG A 96 -12.38 -2.96 0.79
N PRO A 97 -11.87 -3.14 2.03
CA PRO A 97 -11.88 -4.45 2.67
C PRO A 97 -13.31 -5.00 2.78
N THR A 98 -13.48 -6.27 2.43
CA THR A 98 -14.72 -6.99 2.70
C THR A 98 -14.81 -7.21 4.20
N SER A 99 -15.90 -6.73 4.82
CA SER A 99 -16.14 -7.03 6.22
C SER A 99 -16.41 -8.53 6.36
N VAL A 100 -15.50 -9.27 7.02
CA VAL A 100 -15.82 -10.64 7.42
C VAL A 100 -16.92 -10.53 8.47
N ARG A 101 -18.17 -10.85 8.09
CA ARG A 101 -19.22 -11.11 9.09
C ARG A 101 -18.73 -12.31 9.89
N ARG A 102 -18.21 -12.08 11.10
CA ARG A 102 -18.05 -13.14 12.08
C ARG A 102 -19.47 -13.53 12.49
N SER A 103 -19.92 -14.68 12.00
CA SER A 103 -21.12 -15.38 12.49
C SER A 103 -20.93 -15.82 13.93
#